data_AF-A0A368JZ45-F1
#
_entry.id   AF-A0A368JZ45-F1
#
_cell.length_a   1.000
_cell.length_b   1.000
_cell.length_c   1.000
_cell.angle_alpha   90.00
_cell.angle_beta   90.00
_cell.angle_gamma   90.00
#
_symmetry.space_group_name_H-M   'P 1'
#
loop_
_entity.id
_entity.type
_entity.pdbx_description
1 polymer ?
#
loop_
_entity_poly.entity_id
_entity_poly.type
_entity_poly.pdbx_seq_one_letter_code
_entity_poly.pdbx_strand_id
1 'polypeptide(L)'
;MARVDGLPQYVPSLIISGYTPDFNVALTYSVAPSGVTFYNEGQANLIVRYIVFGVDFRAPTTGGVLVERRDNDGAQDFIQIKKPGTSDTAPLPNDILLDTRFPTLQIVAEGFIPLSSFTETLSGDELKLGNKAATINFTNSGFRPYLKYAVNFPGCILPPMFAQIYHYPDNSGSYNHRPTNQSCIAQVTDTSVKFYIAPGNPSTMVNTGSGTWDWGVQYPDIAGIRYYIFAIPK
;
A
#
# COMPACT_ATOMS: atom_id res chain seq x y z
N MET A 1 -4.65 3.80 -4.57
CA MET A 1 -5.22 2.45 -4.80
C MET A 1 -5.99 2.46 -6.10
N ALA A 2 -5.84 1.44 -6.94
CA ALA A 2 -6.62 1.29 -8.17
C ALA A 2 -7.16 -0.13 -8.25
N ARG A 3 -8.31 -0.32 -8.89
CA ARG A 3 -8.85 -1.65 -9.19
C ARG A 3 -9.58 -1.62 -10.52
N VAL A 4 -9.63 -2.77 -11.18
CA VAL A 4 -10.56 -2.99 -12.30
C VAL A 4 -11.98 -2.95 -11.76
N ASP A 5 -12.88 -2.31 -12.49
CA ASP A 5 -14.29 -2.26 -12.12
C ASP A 5 -14.90 -3.67 -12.04
N GLY A 6 -15.72 -3.91 -11.03
CA GLY A 6 -16.27 -5.24 -10.72
C GLY A 6 -15.30 -6.24 -10.08
N LEU A 7 -13.99 -5.96 -9.99
CA LEU A 7 -13.00 -6.87 -9.38
C LEU A 7 -12.64 -6.50 -7.93
N PRO A 8 -12.08 -7.45 -7.15
CA PRO A 8 -11.55 -7.17 -5.80
C PRO A 8 -10.48 -6.07 -5.79
N GLN A 9 -10.41 -5.31 -4.70
CA GLN A 9 -9.36 -4.32 -4.50
C GLN A 9 -8.11 -4.99 -3.94
N TYR A 10 -7.00 -4.91 -4.66
CA TYR A 10 -5.69 -5.33 -4.17
C TYR A 10 -4.77 -4.13 -3.91
N VAL A 11 -3.84 -4.27 -2.97
CA VAL A 11 -2.75 -3.33 -2.72
C VAL A 11 -1.46 -4.16 -2.54
N PRO A 12 -0.39 -3.93 -3.34
CA PRO A 12 -0.40 -3.12 -4.56
C PRO A 12 -1.43 -3.67 -5.56
N SER A 13 -1.81 -2.84 -6.54
CA SER A 13 -2.75 -3.29 -7.58
C SER A 13 -2.16 -4.51 -8.28
N LEU A 14 -2.88 -5.63 -8.25
CA LEU A 14 -2.43 -6.89 -8.84
C LEU A 14 -2.76 -6.95 -10.32
N ILE A 15 -1.79 -7.43 -11.10
CA ILE A 15 -1.97 -7.85 -12.49
C ILE A 15 -1.44 -9.29 -12.59
N ILE A 16 -2.32 -10.27 -12.80
CA ILE A 16 -1.91 -11.65 -13.07
C ILE A 16 -1.59 -11.71 -14.58
N SER A 17 -0.38 -11.32 -14.95
CA SER A 17 0.07 -11.28 -16.35
C SER A 17 0.87 -12.54 -16.69
N GLY A 18 0.54 -13.22 -17.79
CA GLY A 18 1.37 -14.28 -18.38
C GLY A 18 2.61 -13.73 -19.11
N TYR A 19 3.22 -14.54 -19.99
CA TYR A 19 4.38 -14.18 -20.83
C TYR A 19 4.12 -13.00 -21.79
N THR A 20 2.86 -12.59 -21.95
CA THR A 20 2.46 -11.38 -22.66
C THR A 20 2.20 -10.28 -21.64
N PRO A 21 2.71 -9.04 -21.83
CA PRO A 21 2.28 -7.92 -21.02
C PRO A 21 0.76 -7.84 -21.07
N ASP A 22 0.10 -8.02 -19.93
CA ASP A 22 -1.33 -7.83 -19.83
C ASP A 22 -1.59 -6.31 -19.79
N PHE A 23 -1.73 -5.71 -20.98
CA PHE A 23 -2.05 -4.29 -21.18
C PHE A 23 -3.44 -3.91 -20.66
N ASN A 24 -4.15 -4.82 -20.01
CA ASN A 24 -5.48 -4.57 -19.48
C ASN A 24 -5.46 -3.53 -18.35
N VAL A 25 -4.39 -3.42 -17.55
CA VAL A 25 -4.27 -2.40 -16.48
C VAL A 25 -2.97 -1.62 -16.61
N ALA A 26 -3.06 -0.34 -16.98
CA ALA A 26 -1.92 0.58 -16.97
C ALA A 26 -2.39 1.95 -16.46
N LEU A 27 -2.05 2.24 -15.20
CA LEU A 27 -2.36 3.53 -14.56
C LEU A 27 -1.06 4.31 -14.36
N THR A 28 -0.93 5.41 -15.08
CA THR A 28 0.16 6.38 -14.88
C THR A 28 -0.41 7.68 -14.31
N TYR A 29 0.47 8.56 -13.80
CA TYR A 29 0.05 9.87 -13.31
C TYR A 29 1.13 10.92 -13.53
N SER A 30 0.71 12.18 -13.64
CA SER A 30 1.58 13.36 -13.64
C SER A 30 1.18 14.32 -12.54
N VAL A 31 2.16 14.96 -11.91
CA VAL A 31 1.96 15.97 -10.87
C VAL A 31 2.36 17.34 -11.42
N ALA A 32 1.46 18.31 -11.32
CA ALA A 32 1.66 19.71 -11.68
C ALA A 32 1.27 20.61 -10.49
N PRO A 33 1.66 21.90 -10.48
CA PRO A 33 1.25 22.83 -9.43
C PRO A 33 -0.27 22.94 -9.27
N SER A 34 -1.03 22.71 -10.35
CA SER A 34 -2.49 22.74 -10.36
C SER A 34 -3.16 21.43 -9.94
N GLY A 35 -2.41 20.34 -9.74
CA GLY A 35 -2.97 19.07 -9.27
C GLY A 35 -2.28 17.82 -9.80
N VAL A 36 -2.98 16.69 -9.65
CA VAL A 36 -2.55 15.37 -10.11
C VAL A 36 -3.47 14.91 -11.23
N THR A 37 -2.91 14.53 -12.37
CA THR A 37 -3.64 13.93 -13.50
C THR A 37 -3.33 12.45 -13.56
N PHE A 38 -4.37 11.62 -13.65
CA PHE A 38 -4.24 10.17 -13.84
C PHE A 38 -4.56 9.80 -15.29
N TYR A 39 -3.79 8.88 -15.87
CA TYR A 39 -4.02 8.36 -17.21
C TYR A 39 -4.29 6.86 -17.12
N ASN A 40 -5.45 6.44 -17.63
CA ASN A 40 -5.71 5.03 -17.87
C ASN A 40 -5.22 4.69 -19.28
N GLU A 41 -4.03 4.12 -19.37
CA GLU A 41 -3.40 3.66 -20.61
C GLU A 41 -3.72 2.19 -20.90
N GLY A 42 -4.46 1.54 -19.99
CA GLY A 42 -4.89 0.16 -20.14
C GLY A 42 -6.26 0.02 -20.84
N GLN A 43 -6.69 -1.22 -21.02
CA GLN A 43 -7.98 -1.54 -21.66
C GLN A 43 -9.14 -1.69 -20.67
N ALA A 44 -8.85 -1.96 -19.39
CA ALA A 44 -9.88 -2.11 -18.36
C ALA A 44 -10.39 -0.76 -17.87
N ASN A 45 -11.67 -0.72 -17.50
CA ASN A 45 -12.21 0.37 -16.70
C ASN A 45 -11.62 0.28 -15.28
N LEU A 46 -11.01 1.38 -14.81
CA LEU A 46 -10.39 1.46 -13.49
C LEU A 46 -11.17 2.37 -12.54
N ILE A 47 -11.32 1.93 -11.30
CA ILE A 47 -11.71 2.77 -10.18
C ILE A 47 -10.45 3.16 -9.43
N VAL A 48 -10.13 4.46 -9.44
CA VAL A 48 -8.97 5.02 -8.76
C VAL A 48 -9.40 5.76 -7.50
N ARG A 49 -8.75 5.44 -6.37
CA ARG A 49 -8.84 6.18 -5.11
C ARG A 49 -7.45 6.63 -4.72
N TYR A 50 -7.27 7.91 -4.47
CA TYR A 50 -5.99 8.48 -4.11
C TYR A 50 -6.11 9.41 -2.91
N ILE A 51 -5.01 9.55 -2.19
CA ILE A 51 -4.84 10.52 -1.10
C ILE A 51 -3.57 11.28 -1.42
N VAL A 52 -3.62 12.61 -1.30
CA VAL A 52 -2.45 13.47 -1.42
C VAL A 52 -1.97 13.81 -0.02
N PHE A 53 -0.71 13.47 0.27
CA PHE A 53 -0.05 13.89 1.50
C PHE A 53 0.85 15.08 1.19
N GLY A 54 0.66 16.19 1.89
CA GLY A 54 1.62 17.29 1.90
C GLY A 54 2.84 16.87 2.72
N VAL A 55 3.94 16.53 2.05
CA VAL A 55 5.20 16.19 2.74
C VAL A 55 6.16 17.35 2.54
N ASP A 56 6.56 17.97 3.65
CA ASP A 56 7.56 19.03 3.64
C ASP A 56 8.79 18.60 4.45
N PHE A 57 9.90 18.42 3.73
CA PHE A 57 11.18 17.95 4.28
C PHE A 57 12.10 19.08 4.76
N ARG A 58 11.68 20.35 4.64
CA ARG A 58 12.46 21.48 5.12
C ARG A 58 12.64 21.38 6.64
N ALA A 59 13.63 22.09 7.17
CA ALA A 59 13.75 22.22 8.63
C ALA A 59 12.51 22.95 9.20
N PRO A 60 12.05 22.62 10.41
CA PRO A 60 11.02 23.39 11.09
C PRO A 60 11.42 24.85 11.20
N THR A 61 10.46 25.77 11.11
CA THR A 61 10.73 27.18 11.43
C THR A 61 10.97 27.37 12.92
N THR A 62 11.46 28.55 13.33
CA THR A 62 11.81 28.83 14.72
C THR A 62 11.32 30.22 15.17
N GLY A 63 11.32 30.46 16.48
CA GLY A 63 11.17 31.78 17.09
C GLY A 63 9.74 32.19 17.48
N GLY A 64 8.74 31.33 17.29
CA GLY A 64 7.36 31.61 17.73
C GLY A 64 7.00 30.95 19.06
N VAL A 65 5.97 31.48 19.71
CA VAL A 65 5.49 31.02 21.03
C VAL A 65 4.05 30.52 21.01
N LEU A 66 3.29 30.86 19.97
CA LEU A 66 1.90 30.44 19.85
C LEU A 66 1.84 28.97 19.44
N VAL A 67 1.03 28.17 20.13
CA VAL A 67 0.82 26.75 19.77
C VAL A 67 -0.50 26.56 19.06
N GLU A 68 -1.51 27.35 19.43
CA GLU A 68 -2.85 27.34 18.87
C GLU A 68 -3.18 28.71 18.28
N ARG A 69 -3.73 28.71 17.07
CA ARG A 69 -4.31 29.89 16.42
C ARG A 69 -5.75 29.57 16.06
N ARG A 70 -6.66 30.46 16.47
CA ARG A 70 -8.05 30.50 16.00
C ARG A 70 -8.23 31.75 15.18
N ASP A 71 -8.74 31.63 13.99
CA ASP A 71 -8.86 32.76 13.06
C ASP A 71 -9.90 32.44 11.97
N ASN A 72 -10.12 33.38 11.07
CA ASN A 72 -10.98 33.22 9.90
C ASN A 72 -10.19 33.55 8.63
N ASP A 73 -10.22 32.66 7.63
CA ASP A 73 -9.47 32.85 6.37
C ASP A 73 -10.26 33.62 5.29
N GLY A 74 -11.41 34.20 5.67
CA GLY A 74 -12.37 34.86 4.79
C GLY A 74 -13.45 33.93 4.23
N ALA A 75 -13.25 32.61 4.31
CA ALA A 75 -14.23 31.60 3.88
C ALA A 75 -14.78 30.79 5.06
N GLN A 76 -13.94 30.47 6.05
CA GLN A 76 -14.32 29.70 7.22
C GLN A 76 -13.49 30.06 8.45
N ASP A 77 -14.09 29.84 9.62
CA ASP A 77 -13.33 29.83 10.88
C ASP A 77 -12.45 28.57 10.91
N PHE A 78 -11.24 28.72 11.41
CA PHE A 78 -10.29 27.62 11.52
C PHE A 78 -9.54 27.61 12.84
N ILE A 79 -9.08 26.41 13.19
CA ILE A 79 -8.15 26.15 14.28
C ILE A 79 -6.91 25.51 13.66
N GLN A 80 -5.75 26.10 13.97
CA GLN A 80 -4.46 25.58 13.60
C GLN A 80 -3.65 25.31 14.87
N ILE A 81 -3.10 24.10 14.98
CA ILE A 81 -2.15 23.70 16.02
C ILE A 81 -0.81 23.46 15.35
N LYS A 82 0.25 24.09 15.86
CA LYS A 82 1.62 23.93 15.35
C LYS A 82 2.56 23.40 16.42
N LYS A 83 3.69 22.83 15.98
CA LYS A 83 4.77 22.41 16.88
C LYS A 83 5.24 23.63 17.69
N PRO A 84 5.42 23.51 19.01
CA PRO A 84 5.99 24.57 19.83
C PRO A 84 7.32 25.09 19.29
N GLY A 85 7.56 26.39 19.41
CA GLY A 85 8.82 27.03 18.97
C GLY A 85 8.87 27.40 17.48
N THR A 86 7.93 26.95 16.66
CA THR A 86 7.85 27.29 15.21
C THR A 86 7.29 28.69 14.98
N SER A 87 7.50 29.29 13.81
CA SER A 87 7.10 30.67 13.48
C SER A 87 5.60 30.92 13.68
N ASP A 88 5.27 32.07 14.28
CA ASP A 88 3.88 32.50 14.52
C ASP A 88 3.24 33.13 13.27
N THR A 89 4.04 33.76 12.41
CA THR A 89 3.57 34.52 11.24
C THR A 89 3.75 33.77 9.91
N ALA A 90 4.69 32.83 9.86
CA ALA A 90 5.01 32.08 8.64
C ALA A 90 5.33 30.60 8.94
N PRO A 91 4.39 29.83 9.52
CA PRO A 91 4.60 28.39 9.73
C PRO A 91 4.68 27.67 8.38
N LEU A 92 5.60 26.72 8.26
CA LEU A 92 5.68 25.82 7.12
C LEU A 92 4.68 24.64 7.29
N PRO A 93 4.28 23.94 6.21
CA PRO A 93 3.42 22.77 6.31
C PRO A 93 3.90 21.71 7.32
N ASN A 94 5.21 21.48 7.44
CA ASN A 94 5.75 20.55 8.44
C ASN A 94 5.68 21.08 9.88
N ASP A 95 5.44 22.38 10.09
CA ASP A 95 5.24 22.99 11.40
C ASP A 95 3.85 22.71 11.96
N ILE A 96 2.90 22.45 11.08
CA ILE A 96 1.48 22.27 11.38
C ILE A 96 1.20 20.83 11.79
N LEU A 97 0.58 20.66 12.96
CA LEU A 97 0.13 19.36 13.47
C LEU A 97 -1.35 19.13 13.14
N LEU A 98 -2.15 20.19 13.19
CA LEU A 98 -3.55 20.19 12.84
C LEU A 98 -3.88 21.53 12.18
N ASP A 99 -4.69 21.48 11.14
CA ASP A 99 -5.30 22.66 10.55
C ASP A 99 -6.66 22.24 10.00
N THR A 100 -7.72 22.78 10.59
CA THR A 100 -9.10 22.36 10.31
C THR A 100 -9.57 22.75 8.92
N ARG A 101 -8.80 23.55 8.17
CA ARG A 101 -9.08 23.83 6.76
C ARG A 101 -8.81 22.63 5.85
N PHE A 102 -7.94 21.72 6.30
CA PHE A 102 -7.61 20.51 5.56
C PHE A 102 -8.41 19.31 6.08
N PRO A 103 -8.83 18.39 5.18
CA PRO A 103 -9.50 17.17 5.61
C PRO A 103 -8.58 16.33 6.48
N THR A 104 -9.09 15.87 7.62
CA THR A 104 -8.39 14.92 8.48
C THR A 104 -8.78 13.50 8.10
N LEU A 105 -7.80 12.60 7.98
CA LEU A 105 -8.03 11.19 7.73
C LEU A 105 -7.96 10.42 9.05
N GLN A 106 -9.05 9.76 9.41
CA GLN A 106 -9.07 8.94 10.61
C GLN A 106 -8.47 7.56 10.34
N ILE A 107 -7.61 7.09 11.25
CA ILE A 107 -7.13 5.72 11.27
C ILE A 107 -8.18 4.88 12.01
N VAL A 108 -8.74 3.87 11.34
CA VAL A 108 -9.76 2.98 11.92
C VAL A 108 -9.18 1.69 12.46
N ALA A 109 -8.03 1.28 11.93
CA ALA A 109 -7.27 0.14 12.42
C ALA A 109 -5.81 0.32 12.04
N GLU A 110 -4.92 -0.08 12.93
CA GLU A 110 -3.48 -0.11 12.69
C GLU A 110 -2.85 -1.25 13.49
N GLY A 111 -1.67 -1.67 13.09
CA GLY A 111 -0.96 -2.71 13.84
C GLY A 111 0.27 -3.24 13.15
N PHE A 112 0.97 -4.11 13.86
CA PHE A 112 2.03 -4.95 13.30
C PHE A 112 1.59 -6.40 13.33
N ILE A 113 1.61 -7.05 12.18
CA ILE A 113 1.32 -8.47 12.03
C ILE A 113 2.68 -9.17 11.89
N PRO A 114 3.20 -9.84 12.93
CA PRO A 114 4.43 -10.61 12.79
C PRO A 114 4.22 -11.81 11.87
N LEU A 115 5.29 -12.31 11.25
CA LEU A 115 5.25 -13.50 10.39
C LEU A 115 4.53 -14.70 11.06
N SER A 116 4.70 -14.88 12.36
CA SER A 116 4.07 -15.95 13.15
C SER A 116 2.54 -15.86 13.20
N SER A 117 1.94 -14.69 12.96
CA SER A 117 0.49 -14.50 12.93
C SER A 117 -0.15 -14.82 11.58
N PHE A 118 0.65 -15.11 10.54
CA PHE A 118 0.14 -15.58 9.25
C PHE A 118 -0.07 -17.08 9.31
N THR A 119 -1.23 -17.49 9.82
CA THR A 119 -1.55 -18.90 10.08
C THR A 119 -2.56 -19.49 9.10
N GLU A 120 -3.20 -18.65 8.28
CA GLU A 120 -4.20 -19.11 7.31
C GLU A 120 -3.51 -19.91 6.20
N THR A 121 -3.99 -21.13 5.96
CA THR A 121 -3.53 -21.99 4.87
C THR A 121 -4.31 -21.67 3.61
N LEU A 122 -3.59 -21.50 2.50
CA LEU A 122 -4.17 -21.14 1.21
C LEU A 122 -4.29 -22.37 0.30
N SER A 123 -5.26 -22.35 -0.62
CA SER A 123 -5.49 -23.44 -1.57
C SER A 123 -5.99 -22.93 -2.91
N GLY A 124 -5.93 -23.77 -3.95
CA GLY A 124 -6.38 -23.43 -5.29
C GLY A 124 -5.70 -22.16 -5.83
N ASP A 125 -6.50 -21.25 -6.38
CA ASP A 125 -6.01 -20.00 -6.97
C ASP A 125 -5.43 -19.01 -5.95
N GLU A 126 -5.76 -19.11 -4.65
CA GLU A 126 -5.16 -18.24 -3.63
C GLU A 126 -3.65 -18.45 -3.49
N LEU A 127 -3.16 -19.61 -3.91
CA LEU A 127 -1.74 -19.92 -3.92
C LEU A 127 -0.94 -19.05 -4.91
N LYS A 128 -1.62 -18.38 -5.83
CA LYS A 128 -1.05 -17.36 -6.70
C LYS A 128 -0.75 -16.07 -5.94
N LEU A 129 -1.41 -15.83 -4.81
CA LEU A 129 -1.29 -14.60 -4.00
C LEU A 129 -0.32 -14.75 -2.81
N GLY A 130 -0.13 -15.97 -2.31
CA GLY A 130 0.77 -16.27 -1.20
C GLY A 130 0.82 -17.75 -0.88
N ASN A 131 1.58 -18.13 0.15
CA ASN A 131 1.47 -19.45 0.78
C ASN A 131 0.99 -19.36 2.25
N LYS A 132 0.94 -18.15 2.82
CA LYS A 132 0.31 -17.86 4.12
C LYS A 132 -0.50 -16.57 4.05
N ALA A 133 -1.53 -16.47 4.87
CA ALA A 133 -2.31 -15.25 5.00
C ALA A 133 -2.67 -14.91 6.46
N ALA A 134 -3.05 -13.65 6.66
CA ALA A 134 -3.64 -13.13 7.89
C ALA A 134 -4.72 -12.10 7.55
N THR A 135 -5.90 -12.26 8.15
CA THR A 135 -7.03 -11.35 7.98
C THR A 135 -7.21 -10.44 9.19
N ILE A 136 -7.29 -9.15 8.93
CA ILE A 136 -7.65 -8.13 9.91
C ILE A 136 -9.08 -7.68 9.63
N ASN A 137 -9.95 -7.80 10.63
CA ASN A 137 -11.33 -7.30 10.56
C ASN A 137 -11.42 -5.93 11.24
N PHE A 138 -12.30 -5.08 10.73
CA PHE A 138 -12.60 -3.77 11.32
C PHE A 138 -14.07 -3.40 11.11
N THR A 139 -14.58 -2.55 12.00
CA THR A 139 -15.94 -2.01 11.87
C THR A 139 -15.97 -0.89 10.85
N ASN A 140 -16.86 -1.00 9.86
CA ASN A 140 -17.10 0.06 8.89
C ASN A 140 -18.43 0.76 9.15
N SER A 141 -18.35 2.00 9.63
CA SER A 141 -19.51 2.86 9.95
C SER A 141 -19.86 3.82 8.82
N GLY A 142 -19.65 3.45 7.56
CA GLY A 142 -20.04 4.23 6.39
C GLY A 142 -18.91 4.91 5.62
N PHE A 143 -17.65 4.55 5.86
CA PHE A 143 -16.50 5.09 5.13
C PHE A 143 -16.03 4.13 4.01
N ARG A 144 -15.13 4.61 3.15
CA ARG A 144 -14.37 3.74 2.22
C ARG A 144 -12.99 3.46 2.83
N PRO A 145 -12.61 2.19 3.05
CA PRO A 145 -11.30 1.88 3.61
C PRO A 145 -10.19 2.18 2.62
N TYR A 146 -9.10 2.78 3.11
CA TYR A 146 -7.88 3.00 2.37
C TYR A 146 -6.70 2.40 3.11
N LEU A 147 -6.11 1.36 2.54
CA LEU A 147 -4.97 0.66 3.14
C LEU A 147 -3.66 1.34 2.75
N LYS A 148 -2.82 1.62 3.75
CA LYS A 148 -1.40 1.89 3.58
C LYS A 148 -0.63 0.93 4.48
N TYR A 149 0.36 0.24 3.93
CA TYR A 149 1.17 -0.67 4.72
C TYR A 149 2.60 -0.70 4.21
N ALA A 150 3.49 -1.15 5.09
CA ALA A 150 4.90 -1.36 4.82
C ALA A 150 5.27 -2.80 5.18
N VAL A 151 6.21 -3.35 4.42
CA VAL A 151 6.69 -4.72 4.60
C VAL A 151 8.03 -4.63 5.32
N ASN A 152 8.11 -5.26 6.50
CA ASN A 152 9.31 -5.28 7.30
C ASN A 152 10.12 -6.54 6.96
N PHE A 153 11.33 -6.34 6.47
CA PHE A 153 12.33 -7.39 6.32
C PHE A 153 13.40 -7.24 7.42
N PRO A 154 14.16 -8.30 7.72
CA PRO A 154 15.34 -8.16 8.55
C PRO A 154 16.30 -7.08 7.98
N GLY A 155 16.49 -5.99 8.73
CA GLY A 155 17.41 -4.90 8.37
C GLY A 155 16.87 -3.84 7.40
N CYS A 156 15.66 -3.97 6.86
CA CYS A 156 15.07 -2.93 6.01
C CYS A 156 13.52 -2.93 6.00
N ILE A 157 12.95 -1.79 5.63
CA ILE A 157 11.50 -1.61 5.44
C ILE A 157 11.28 -1.21 3.99
N LEU A 158 10.41 -1.93 3.30
CA LEU A 158 10.12 -1.70 1.89
C LEU A 158 8.63 -1.38 1.69
N PRO A 159 8.29 -0.59 0.65
CA PRO A 159 6.91 -0.52 0.20
C PRO A 159 6.45 -1.92 -0.24
N PRO A 160 5.14 -2.17 -0.23
CA PRO A 160 4.65 -3.46 -0.64
C PRO A 160 4.89 -3.70 -2.12
N MET A 161 5.37 -4.90 -2.43
CA MET A 161 5.71 -5.34 -3.76
C MET A 161 5.13 -6.72 -3.99
N PHE A 162 4.81 -7.04 -5.23
CA PHE A 162 4.29 -8.33 -5.61
C PHE A 162 4.97 -8.79 -6.89
N ALA A 163 5.57 -9.97 -6.85
CA ALA A 163 6.28 -10.59 -7.95
C ALA A 163 5.95 -12.08 -7.99
N GLN A 164 5.48 -12.56 -9.14
CA GLN A 164 5.23 -13.99 -9.34
C GLN A 164 6.40 -14.65 -10.05
N ILE A 165 6.70 -15.87 -9.61
CA ILE A 165 7.58 -16.80 -10.31
C ILE A 165 6.82 -17.30 -11.53
N TYR A 166 7.49 -17.28 -12.69
CA TYR A 166 7.00 -17.55 -14.06
C TYR A 166 5.60 -18.17 -14.21
N HIS A 167 4.89 -17.72 -15.24
CA HIS A 167 3.61 -18.29 -15.65
C HIS A 167 3.78 -19.22 -16.85
N TYR A 168 4.18 -20.47 -16.61
CA TYR A 168 4.18 -21.53 -17.62
C TYR A 168 2.92 -22.40 -17.52
N PRO A 169 2.60 -23.22 -18.53
CA PRO A 169 1.60 -24.26 -18.41
C PRO A 169 1.87 -25.16 -17.20
N ASP A 170 0.83 -25.75 -16.64
CA ASP A 170 0.92 -26.68 -15.51
C ASP A 170 1.99 -27.75 -15.79
N ASN A 171 2.91 -27.97 -14.82
CA ASN A 171 4.08 -28.88 -14.82
C ASN A 171 5.49 -28.26 -15.04
N SER A 172 5.67 -26.95 -14.99
CA SER A 172 7.01 -26.31 -15.05
C SER A 172 7.75 -26.19 -13.70
N GLY A 173 7.33 -26.94 -12.68
CA GLY A 173 7.94 -26.96 -11.35
C GLY A 173 7.00 -26.55 -10.22
N SER A 174 7.36 -26.91 -8.97
CA SER A 174 6.48 -26.78 -7.79
C SER A 174 6.12 -25.34 -7.41
N TYR A 175 6.89 -24.35 -7.86
CA TYR A 175 6.67 -22.93 -7.57
C TYR A 175 6.16 -22.11 -8.78
N ASN A 176 5.77 -22.77 -9.87
CA ASN A 176 5.13 -22.10 -11.01
C ASN A 176 3.85 -21.37 -10.57
N HIS A 177 3.65 -20.14 -11.04
CA HIS A 177 2.58 -19.22 -10.60
C HIS A 177 2.59 -18.84 -9.11
N ARG A 178 3.65 -19.18 -8.36
CA ARG A 178 3.74 -18.81 -6.94
C ARG A 178 4.46 -17.47 -6.78
N PRO A 179 4.06 -16.66 -5.81
CA PRO A 179 4.78 -15.43 -5.49
C PRO A 179 6.18 -15.72 -4.94
N THR A 180 7.13 -14.80 -5.13
CA THR A 180 8.45 -14.85 -4.49
C THR A 180 8.34 -14.57 -2.99
N ASN A 181 9.35 -14.94 -2.18
CA ASN A 181 9.33 -14.63 -0.74
C ASN A 181 9.34 -13.14 -0.37
N GLN A 182 9.60 -12.27 -1.34
CA GLN A 182 9.53 -10.82 -1.17
C GLN A 182 8.13 -10.26 -1.44
N SER A 183 7.24 -11.09 -1.97
CA SER A 183 5.91 -10.68 -2.37
C SER A 183 4.98 -10.56 -1.18
N CYS A 184 4.27 -9.46 -1.15
CA CYS A 184 3.22 -9.20 -0.21
C CYS A 184 2.09 -8.42 -0.90
N ILE A 185 0.90 -8.95 -0.81
CA ILE A 185 -0.30 -8.34 -1.38
C ILE A 185 -1.44 -8.40 -0.38
N ALA A 186 -2.27 -7.37 -0.37
CA ALA A 186 -3.43 -7.28 0.48
C ALA A 186 -4.70 -7.18 -0.36
N GLN A 187 -5.71 -7.99 -0.05
CA GLN A 187 -7.07 -7.81 -0.54
C GLN A 187 -7.85 -6.96 0.45
N VAL A 188 -8.43 -5.86 -0.03
CA VAL A 188 -9.21 -4.91 0.79
C VAL A 188 -10.69 -5.08 0.48
N THR A 189 -11.49 -5.30 1.51
CA THR A 189 -12.96 -5.28 1.46
C THR A 189 -13.48 -4.12 2.29
N ASP A 190 -14.81 -3.96 2.37
CA ASP A 190 -15.41 -2.93 3.20
C ASP A 190 -15.21 -3.15 4.70
N THR A 191 -14.93 -4.38 5.16
CA THR A 191 -14.85 -4.71 6.60
C THR A 191 -13.61 -5.52 6.98
N SER A 192 -12.75 -5.84 6.01
CA SER A 192 -11.54 -6.62 6.28
C SER A 192 -10.41 -6.29 5.30
N VAL A 193 -9.19 -6.56 5.76
CA VAL A 193 -8.01 -6.65 4.90
C VAL A 193 -7.38 -8.02 5.10
N LYS A 194 -7.26 -8.79 4.03
CA LYS A 194 -6.53 -10.06 4.03
C LYS A 194 -5.17 -9.85 3.40
N PHE A 195 -4.12 -10.04 4.18
CA PHE A 195 -2.73 -9.96 3.72
C PHE A 195 -2.23 -11.34 3.34
N TYR A 196 -1.59 -11.44 2.18
CA TYR A 196 -0.96 -12.64 1.65
C TYR A 196 0.55 -12.42 1.59
N ILE A 197 1.30 -13.42 2.07
CA ILE A 197 2.77 -13.46 2.03
C ILE A 197 3.24 -14.84 1.59
N ALA A 198 4.52 -14.94 1.23
CA ALA A 198 5.09 -16.16 0.67
C ALA A 198 6.41 -16.61 1.32
N PRO A 199 6.54 -16.64 2.66
CA PRO A 199 7.77 -17.08 3.33
C PRO A 199 8.21 -18.48 2.86
N GLY A 200 9.51 -18.67 2.68
CA GLY A 200 10.09 -19.94 2.24
C GLY A 200 9.99 -20.22 0.74
N ASN A 201 9.25 -19.40 -0.03
CA ASN A 201 9.32 -19.47 -1.49
C ASN A 201 10.69 -18.93 -1.97
N PRO A 202 11.16 -19.32 -3.16
CA PRO A 202 12.41 -18.77 -3.67
C PRO A 202 12.24 -17.29 -4.05
N SER A 203 13.34 -16.55 -3.95
CA SER A 203 13.45 -15.16 -4.43
C SER A 203 13.48 -15.11 -5.97
N THR A 204 14.11 -16.11 -6.59
CA THR A 204 14.23 -16.23 -8.05
C THR A 204 14.13 -17.68 -8.50
N MET A 205 13.68 -17.88 -9.73
CA MET A 205 13.69 -19.18 -10.42
C MET A 205 14.46 -19.00 -11.73
N VAL A 206 15.33 -19.94 -12.10
CA VAL A 206 16.06 -19.89 -13.38
C VAL A 206 16.04 -21.26 -14.02
N ASN A 207 15.71 -21.34 -15.32
CA ASN A 207 15.81 -22.59 -16.07
C ASN A 207 17.29 -22.81 -16.41
N THR A 208 17.87 -23.90 -15.94
CA THR A 208 19.27 -24.24 -16.22
C THR A 208 19.46 -25.08 -17.49
N GLY A 209 18.38 -25.29 -18.25
CA GLY A 209 18.33 -26.14 -19.43
C GLY A 209 17.73 -27.51 -19.13
N SER A 210 17.28 -28.21 -20.19
CA SER A 210 16.74 -29.58 -20.11
C SER A 210 15.53 -29.79 -19.17
N GLY A 211 14.80 -28.72 -18.82
CA GLY A 211 13.65 -28.79 -17.91
C GLY A 211 14.02 -28.75 -16.42
N THR A 212 15.29 -28.49 -16.10
CA THR A 212 15.79 -28.33 -14.73
C THR A 212 15.66 -26.86 -14.30
N TRP A 213 15.27 -26.66 -13.03
CA TRP A 213 15.05 -25.34 -12.46
C TRP A 213 15.89 -25.16 -11.20
N ASP A 214 16.65 -24.06 -11.17
CA ASP A 214 17.38 -23.60 -10.01
C ASP A 214 16.58 -22.56 -9.24
N TRP A 215 16.64 -22.68 -7.92
CA TRP A 215 15.87 -21.87 -6.97
C TRP A 215 16.82 -20.98 -6.17
N GLY A 216 16.78 -19.68 -6.42
CA GLY A 216 17.60 -18.71 -5.69
C GLY A 216 16.89 -18.24 -4.42
N VAL A 217 17.59 -18.29 -3.28
CA VAL A 217 17.16 -17.67 -2.02
C VAL A 217 18.16 -16.59 -1.68
N GLN A 218 17.96 -15.41 -2.27
CA GLN A 218 18.88 -14.27 -2.11
C GLN A 218 18.43 -13.28 -1.06
N TYR A 219 17.13 -13.29 -0.74
CA TYR A 219 16.53 -12.36 0.21
C TYR A 219 15.89 -13.10 1.38
N PRO A 220 15.93 -12.51 2.59
CA PRO A 220 15.27 -13.10 3.74
C PRO A 220 13.74 -13.04 3.60
N ASP A 221 13.07 -13.92 4.33
CA ASP A 221 11.62 -13.83 4.49
C ASP A 221 11.21 -12.55 5.24
N ILE A 222 9.99 -12.11 4.96
CA ILE A 222 9.34 -10.99 5.63
C ILE A 222 9.24 -11.27 7.14
N ALA A 223 9.64 -10.30 7.97
CA ALA A 223 9.49 -10.36 9.41
C ALA A 223 8.06 -10.02 9.88
N GLY A 224 7.36 -9.17 9.12
CA GLY A 224 5.95 -8.86 9.33
C GLY A 224 5.47 -7.65 8.52
N ILE A 225 4.23 -7.23 8.79
CA ILE A 225 3.59 -6.11 8.10
C ILE A 225 3.17 -5.06 9.13
N ARG A 226 3.56 -3.79 8.91
CA ARG A 226 2.97 -2.63 9.61
C ARG A 226 1.90 -2.04 8.71
N TYR A 227 0.67 -1.93 9.20
CA TYR A 227 -0.45 -1.41 8.41
C TYR A 227 -1.21 -0.29 9.12
N TYR A 228 -1.87 0.53 8.30
CA TYR A 228 -2.82 1.56 8.69
C TYR A 228 -4.01 1.51 7.71
N ILE A 229 -5.22 1.48 8.24
CA ILE A 229 -6.46 1.57 7.48
C ILE A 229 -7.06 2.94 7.76
N PHE A 230 -7.20 3.76 6.73
CA PHE A 230 -7.82 5.08 6.82
C PHE A 230 -9.30 5.02 6.41
N ALA A 231 -10.12 5.81 7.10
CA ALA A 231 -11.49 6.09 6.70
C ALA A 231 -11.53 7.28 5.73
N ILE A 232 -11.83 7.02 4.46
CA ILE A 232 -12.17 8.06 3.51
C ILE A 232 -13.68 8.33 3.58
N PRO A 233 -14.11 9.58 3.85
CA PRO A 233 -15.52 9.96 3.78
C PRO A 233 -16.14 9.59 2.42
N LYS A 234 -17.39 9.14 2.42
CA LYS A 234 -18.13 8.82 1.19
C LYS A 234 -18.67 10.06 0.51
#